data_AF-A0AAI9GWG3-F1
#
_entry.id   AF-A0AAI9GWG3-F1
#
_cell.length_a   1.000
_cell.length_b   1.000
_cell.length_c   1.000
_cell.angle_alpha   90.00
_cell.angle_beta   90.00
_cell.angle_gamma   90.00
#
_symmetry.space_group_name_H-M   'P 1'
#
loop_
_entity.id
_entity.type
_entity.pdbx_description
1 polymer ?
#
loop_
_entity_poly.entity_id
_entity_poly.type
_entity_poly.pdbx_seq_one_letter_code
_entity_poly.pdbx_strand_id
1 'polypeptide(L)'
;MWSGVGAVINLENNSAVLLAPQGVVNKLPTHFFEAVNVVTATSGQHLEYLFNTNLKFPIIYIQNFGVKTYELIRSLRVSLSGDAIFTCADQLMTTQNEVLFTLDLNKAKELHLEMQNYSKKEIDAFIRTVTQLAFSRITPEAASNQFKKDNLIPLLQLLPTDPHQRLSILRLLKKV
;
A
#
# COMPACT_ATOMS: atom_id res chain seq x y z
N MET A 1 -20.29 -1.50 -10.48
CA MET A 1 -19.06 -1.11 -9.76
C MET A 1 -18.10 -2.28 -9.66
N TRP A 2 -16.80 -2.02 -9.76
CA TRP A 2 -15.73 -3.02 -9.83
C TRP A 2 -14.98 -3.09 -8.50
N SER A 3 -15.64 -3.63 -7.47
CA SER A 3 -15.05 -3.75 -6.14
C SER A 3 -13.78 -4.61 -6.18
N GLY A 4 -12.73 -4.09 -5.57
CA GLY A 4 -11.44 -4.75 -5.51
C GLY A 4 -10.61 -4.65 -6.79
N VAL A 5 -11.10 -3.93 -7.81
CA VAL A 5 -10.32 -3.55 -8.99
C VAL A 5 -9.64 -2.20 -8.73
N GLY A 6 -8.36 -2.13 -9.03
CA GLY A 6 -7.57 -0.90 -9.01
C GLY A 6 -7.04 -0.54 -10.40
N ALA A 7 -6.35 0.58 -10.48
CA ALA A 7 -5.62 0.98 -11.67
C ALA A 7 -4.36 1.77 -11.31
N VAL A 8 -3.35 1.66 -12.15
CA VAL A 8 -2.19 2.56 -12.18
C VAL A 8 -2.19 3.25 -13.52
N ILE A 9 -2.32 4.58 -13.52
CA ILE A 9 -2.37 5.40 -14.72
C ILE A 9 -1.12 6.26 -14.74
N ASN A 10 -0.29 6.09 -15.77
CA ASN A 10 0.85 6.97 -16.02
C ASN A 10 0.40 8.15 -16.90
N LEU A 11 0.73 9.36 -16.47
CA LEU A 11 0.30 10.59 -17.14
C LEU A 11 1.27 11.08 -18.23
N GLU A 12 2.51 10.60 -18.25
CA GLU A 12 3.50 10.94 -19.28
C GLU A 12 3.22 10.25 -20.60
N ASN A 13 2.91 8.95 -20.56
CA ASN A 13 2.72 8.13 -21.75
C ASN A 13 1.26 7.70 -21.96
N ASN A 14 0.34 8.21 -21.13
CA ASN A 14 -1.09 7.86 -21.14
C ASN A 14 -1.36 6.35 -21.08
N SER A 15 -0.46 5.58 -20.46
CA SER A 15 -0.68 4.15 -20.26
C SER A 15 -1.44 3.90 -18.97
N ALA A 16 -2.31 2.89 -19.00
CA ALA A 16 -3.04 2.45 -17.83
C ALA A 16 -2.91 0.94 -17.68
N VAL A 17 -2.72 0.51 -16.44
CA VAL A 17 -2.76 -0.91 -16.05
C VAL A 17 -3.93 -1.07 -15.09
N LEU A 18 -4.87 -1.94 -15.45
CA LEU A 18 -5.97 -2.34 -14.60
C LEU A 18 -5.54 -3.53 -13.74
N LEU A 19 -5.70 -3.41 -12.42
CA LEU A 19 -5.41 -4.48 -11.46
C LEU A 19 -6.74 -5.12 -11.07
N ALA A 20 -7.02 -6.33 -11.53
CA ALA A 20 -8.33 -6.96 -11.34
C ALA A 20 -8.23 -8.39 -10.82
N PRO A 21 -9.09 -8.83 -9.88
CA PRO A 21 -9.11 -10.21 -9.44
C PRO A 21 -9.61 -11.13 -10.56
N GLN A 22 -9.20 -12.40 -10.56
CA GLN A 22 -9.50 -13.37 -11.64
C GLN A 22 -11.01 -13.44 -11.98
N GLY A 23 -11.89 -13.38 -10.97
CA GLY A 23 -13.33 -13.42 -11.18
C GLY A 23 -13.90 -12.21 -11.95
N VAL A 24 -13.20 -11.07 -11.96
CA VAL A 24 -13.53 -9.92 -12.81
C VAL A 24 -12.92 -10.09 -14.19
N VAL A 25 -11.64 -10.50 -14.26
CA VAL A 25 -10.93 -10.72 -15.53
C VAL A 25 -11.70 -11.69 -16.45
N ASN A 26 -12.22 -12.78 -15.90
CA ASN A 26 -13.00 -13.77 -16.65
C ASN A 26 -14.30 -13.23 -17.27
N LYS A 27 -14.79 -12.07 -16.80
CA LYS A 27 -16.02 -11.42 -17.28
C LYS A 27 -15.75 -10.32 -18.28
N LEU A 28 -14.49 -9.93 -18.48
CA LEU A 28 -14.12 -8.89 -19.42
C LEU A 28 -14.18 -9.45 -20.85
N PRO A 29 -14.75 -8.70 -21.80
CA PRO A 29 -14.81 -9.13 -23.18
C PRO A 29 -13.42 -9.11 -23.82
N THR A 30 -13.18 -9.94 -24.83
CA THR A 30 -11.84 -10.12 -25.44
C THR A 30 -11.25 -8.81 -25.97
N HIS A 31 -12.08 -7.96 -26.60
CA HIS A 31 -11.67 -6.66 -27.12
C HIS A 31 -11.22 -5.68 -26.02
N PHE A 32 -11.56 -5.92 -24.76
CA PHE A 32 -11.10 -5.09 -23.65
C PHE A 32 -9.58 -5.20 -23.46
N PHE A 33 -9.04 -6.41 -23.63
CA PHE A 33 -7.61 -6.68 -23.47
C PHE A 33 -6.77 -6.13 -24.63
N GLU A 34 -7.39 -5.79 -25.76
CA GLU A 34 -6.72 -5.11 -26.87
C GLU A 34 -6.45 -3.62 -26.56
N ALA A 35 -7.29 -3.02 -25.71
CA ALA A 35 -7.25 -1.59 -25.39
C ALA A 35 -6.66 -1.28 -24.02
N VAL A 36 -6.75 -2.20 -23.06
CA VAL A 36 -6.34 -1.98 -21.66
C VAL A 36 -5.42 -3.13 -21.22
N ASN A 37 -4.26 -2.77 -20.67
CA ASN A 37 -3.40 -3.74 -20.03
C ASN A 37 -4.04 -4.18 -18.71
N VAL A 38 -4.37 -5.47 -18.58
CA VAL A 38 -5.00 -6.02 -17.38
C VAL A 38 -4.04 -6.99 -16.71
N VAL A 39 -3.73 -6.73 -15.44
CA VAL A 39 -2.95 -7.63 -14.60
C VAL A 39 -3.90 -8.27 -13.59
N THR A 40 -3.87 -9.59 -13.54
CA THR A 40 -4.63 -10.35 -12.54
C THR A 40 -4.01 -10.12 -11.16
N ALA A 41 -4.67 -9.33 -10.32
CA ALA A 41 -4.25 -9.06 -8.96
C ALA A 41 -5.46 -8.80 -8.06
N THR A 42 -5.47 -9.36 -6.86
CA THR A 42 -6.41 -8.98 -5.80
C THR A 42 -5.98 -7.68 -5.15
N SER A 43 -6.87 -7.02 -4.39
CA SER A 43 -6.54 -5.77 -3.70
C SER A 43 -5.40 -5.90 -2.67
N GLY A 44 -5.11 -7.11 -2.18
CA GLY A 44 -3.93 -7.39 -1.35
C GLY A 44 -2.63 -7.41 -2.16
N GLN A 45 -2.69 -7.82 -3.43
CA GLN A 45 -1.54 -7.98 -4.33
C GLN A 45 -1.22 -6.71 -5.12
N HIS A 46 -2.03 -5.66 -5.05
CA HIS A 46 -1.74 -4.39 -5.75
C HIS A 46 -0.38 -3.82 -5.32
N LEU A 47 -0.02 -3.96 -4.04
CA LEU A 47 1.27 -3.47 -3.54
C LEU A 47 2.44 -4.25 -4.09
N GLU A 48 2.31 -5.58 -4.19
CA GLU A 48 3.32 -6.42 -4.81
C GLU A 48 3.57 -6.00 -6.26
N TYR A 49 2.49 -5.69 -7.00
CA TYR A 49 2.59 -5.12 -8.34
C TYR A 49 3.36 -3.78 -8.34
N LEU A 50 3.03 -2.86 -7.43
CA LEU A 50 3.71 -1.56 -7.32
C LEU A 50 5.20 -1.72 -6.95
N PHE A 51 5.56 -2.68 -6.08
CA PHE A 51 6.95 -2.94 -5.70
C PHE A 51 7.79 -3.48 -6.86
N ASN A 52 7.20 -4.34 -7.69
CA ASN A 52 7.90 -5.08 -8.73
C ASN A 52 7.91 -4.36 -10.09
N THR A 53 7.08 -3.32 -10.25
CA THR A 53 6.99 -2.57 -11.50
C THR A 53 7.90 -1.33 -11.46
N ASN A 54 8.59 -1.05 -12.57
CA ASN A 54 9.32 0.20 -12.73
C ASN A 54 8.33 1.34 -13.04
N LEU A 55 7.75 1.93 -11.99
CA LEU A 55 6.80 3.03 -12.11
C LEU A 55 7.49 4.28 -12.65
N LYS A 56 6.98 4.79 -13.76
CA LYS A 56 7.35 6.11 -14.26
C LYS A 56 6.35 7.13 -13.71
N PHE A 57 6.85 8.18 -13.08
CA PHE A 57 6.02 9.25 -12.51
C PHE A 57 5.86 10.39 -13.53
N PRO A 58 4.75 11.15 -13.51
CA PRO A 58 3.68 11.12 -12.53
C PRO A 58 2.63 10.04 -12.80
N ILE A 59 2.06 9.49 -11.71
CA ILE A 59 1.01 8.46 -11.77
C ILE A 59 -0.23 8.85 -10.97
N ILE A 60 -1.38 8.30 -11.37
CA ILE A 60 -2.57 8.20 -10.52
C ILE A 60 -2.71 6.73 -10.13
N TYR A 61 -2.69 6.46 -8.82
CA TYR A 61 -2.96 5.13 -8.30
C TYR A 61 -4.37 5.08 -7.70
N ILE A 62 -5.22 4.27 -8.32
CA ILE A 62 -6.55 3.93 -7.83
C ILE A 62 -6.45 2.57 -7.14
N GLN A 63 -6.54 2.57 -5.81
CA GLN A 63 -6.52 1.34 -5.02
C GLN A 63 -7.80 0.53 -5.22
N ASN A 64 -8.94 1.21 -5.32
CA ASN A 64 -10.24 0.58 -5.50
C ASN A 64 -11.18 1.53 -6.24
N PHE A 65 -11.71 1.11 -7.39
CA PHE A 65 -12.74 1.87 -8.11
C PHE A 65 -14.05 2.01 -7.32
N GLY A 66 -14.24 1.18 -6.27
CA GLY A 66 -15.21 1.44 -5.23
C GLY A 66 -16.68 1.36 -5.65
N VAL A 67 -17.55 1.66 -4.69
CA VAL A 67 -19.03 1.71 -4.83
C VAL A 67 -19.50 3.16 -5.09
N LYS A 68 -18.76 4.17 -4.63
CA LYS A 68 -19.19 5.58 -4.62
C LYS A 68 -18.33 6.49 -5.51
N THR A 69 -18.84 6.79 -6.70
CA THR A 69 -18.16 7.61 -7.72
C THR A 69 -17.73 8.99 -7.24
N TYR A 70 -18.55 9.67 -6.42
CA TYR A 70 -18.25 11.03 -5.94
C TYR A 70 -17.01 11.08 -5.03
N GLU A 71 -16.89 10.13 -4.11
CA GLU A 71 -15.75 10.08 -3.17
C GLU A 71 -14.45 9.73 -3.91
N LEU A 72 -14.52 8.82 -4.89
CA LEU A 72 -13.40 8.47 -5.76
C LEU A 72 -12.87 9.69 -6.53
N ILE A 73 -13.76 10.43 -7.22
CA ILE A 73 -13.35 11.60 -8.02
C ILE A 73 -12.68 12.65 -7.12
N ARG A 74 -13.21 12.87 -5.91
CA ARG A 74 -12.61 13.84 -4.98
C ARG A 74 -11.27 13.41 -4.39
N SER A 75 -11.03 12.11 -4.26
CA SER A 75 -9.78 11.55 -3.74
C SER A 75 -8.71 11.36 -4.82
N LEU A 76 -9.01 11.61 -6.10
CA LEU A 76 -8.02 11.57 -7.18
C LEU A 76 -6.86 12.53 -6.89
N ARG A 77 -5.66 11.99 -6.85
CA ARG A 77 -4.42 12.72 -6.65
C ARG A 77 -3.34 12.16 -7.55
N VAL A 78 -2.46 13.05 -7.99
CA VAL A 78 -1.29 12.70 -8.78
C VAL A 78 -0.13 12.48 -7.83
N SER A 79 0.50 11.31 -7.93
CA SER A 79 1.74 10.97 -7.25
C SER A 79 2.90 11.38 -8.14
N LEU A 80 3.84 12.15 -7.60
CA LEU A 80 4.98 12.70 -8.34
C LEU A 80 6.26 11.88 -8.15
N SER A 81 6.33 11.06 -7.10
CA SER A 81 7.47 10.17 -6.82
C SER A 81 7.03 8.92 -6.06
N GLY A 82 7.94 7.94 -5.95
CA GLY A 82 7.74 6.74 -5.13
C GLY A 82 7.72 7.00 -3.63
N ASP A 83 8.25 8.14 -3.17
CA ASP A 83 8.27 8.53 -1.76
C ASP A 83 6.87 8.92 -1.24
N ALA A 84 5.96 9.26 -2.14
CA ALA A 84 4.59 9.67 -1.82
C ALA A 84 3.61 9.25 -2.91
N ILE A 85 3.12 8.02 -2.81
CA ILE A 85 2.02 7.51 -3.62
C ILE A 85 0.70 7.75 -2.90
N PHE A 86 -0.19 8.50 -3.55
CA PHE A 86 -1.56 8.69 -3.08
C PHE A 86 -2.44 7.52 -3.52
N THR A 87 -3.07 6.87 -2.55
CA THR A 87 -4.00 5.77 -2.77
C THR A 87 -5.42 6.31 -2.91
N CYS A 88 -5.89 6.48 -4.14
CA CYS A 88 -7.28 6.88 -4.38
C CYS A 88 -8.22 5.69 -4.11
N ALA A 89 -9.18 5.88 -3.22
CA ALA A 89 -10.09 4.84 -2.75
C ALA A 89 -11.51 5.37 -2.53
N ASP A 90 -12.42 4.47 -2.14
CA ASP A 90 -13.84 4.70 -1.87
C ASP A 90 -14.13 5.28 -0.49
N GLN A 91 -13.14 5.95 0.10
CA GLN A 91 -13.25 6.73 1.33
C GLN A 91 -12.86 8.17 1.02
N LEU A 92 -13.66 9.11 1.52
CA LEU A 92 -13.37 10.52 1.31
C LEU A 92 -12.06 10.92 2.01
N MET A 93 -11.08 11.30 1.19
CA MET A 93 -9.86 11.93 1.66
C MET A 93 -10.14 13.37 2.07
N THR A 94 -9.80 13.70 3.31
CA THR A 94 -9.86 15.02 3.93
C THR A 94 -8.47 15.40 4.41
N THR A 95 -8.26 16.68 4.71
CA THR A 95 -6.99 17.17 5.25
C THR A 95 -6.59 16.50 6.57
N GLN A 96 -7.55 15.94 7.31
CA GLN A 96 -7.29 15.28 8.60
C GLN A 96 -6.86 13.82 8.45
N ASN A 97 -7.23 13.16 7.35
CA ASN A 97 -6.98 11.72 7.16
C ASN A 97 -6.08 11.41 5.95
N GLU A 98 -5.62 12.41 5.21
CA GLU A 98 -4.75 12.29 4.03
C GLU A 98 -3.51 11.43 4.27
N VAL A 99 -2.94 11.47 5.48
CA VAL A 99 -1.81 10.63 5.88
C VAL A 99 -2.10 9.13 5.76
N LEU A 100 -3.37 8.72 5.87
CA LEU A 100 -3.80 7.33 5.71
C LEU A 100 -3.90 6.90 4.24
N PHE A 101 -3.95 7.86 3.33
CA PHE A 101 -4.02 7.65 1.88
C PHE A 101 -2.67 7.90 1.20
N THR A 102 -1.61 8.16 1.96
CA THR A 102 -0.27 8.37 1.42
C THR A 102 0.63 7.21 1.81
N LEU A 103 1.31 6.65 0.82
CA LEU A 103 2.24 5.54 0.96
C LEU A 103 3.63 5.96 0.47
N ASP A 104 4.62 5.87 1.34
CA ASP A 104 6.02 5.86 0.93
C ASP A 104 6.35 4.47 0.37
N LEU A 105 6.28 4.33 -0.96
CA LEU A 105 6.45 3.04 -1.64
C LEU A 105 7.89 2.53 -1.50
N ASN A 106 8.86 3.44 -1.55
CA ASN A 106 10.28 3.09 -1.44
C ASN A 106 10.59 2.51 -0.07
N LYS A 107 10.17 3.18 1.02
CA LYS A 107 10.34 2.63 2.37
C LYS A 107 9.53 1.37 2.60
N ALA A 108 8.31 1.29 2.08
CA ALA A 108 7.50 0.07 2.19
C ALA A 108 8.17 -1.12 1.49
N LYS A 109 8.79 -0.89 0.33
CA LYS A 109 9.55 -1.90 -0.41
C LYS A 109 10.81 -2.33 0.33
N GLU A 110 11.60 -1.38 0.83
CA GLU A 110 12.80 -1.67 1.64
C GLU A 110 12.43 -2.46 2.92
N LEU A 111 11.40 -2.02 3.63
CA LEU A 111 10.91 -2.72 4.82
C LEU A 111 10.42 -4.13 4.48
N HIS A 112 9.68 -4.31 3.37
CA HIS A 112 9.23 -5.64 2.93
C HIS A 112 10.41 -6.58 2.64
N LEU A 113 11.44 -6.09 1.94
CA LEU A 113 12.64 -6.86 1.65
C LEU A 113 13.40 -7.24 2.93
N GLU A 114 13.55 -6.30 3.86
CA GLU A 114 14.22 -6.58 5.13
C GLU A 114 13.42 -7.58 5.98
N MET A 115 12.08 -7.52 5.96
CA MET A 115 11.23 -8.49 6.67
C MET A 115 11.43 -9.92 6.19
N GLN A 116 11.84 -10.16 4.94
CA GLN A 116 12.11 -11.51 4.41
C GLN A 116 13.29 -12.20 5.12
N ASN A 117 14.16 -11.45 5.80
CA ASN A 117 15.27 -11.99 6.58
C ASN A 117 14.84 -12.56 7.95
N TYR A 118 13.56 -12.41 8.33
CA TYR A 118 13.04 -12.77 9.63
C TYR A 118 11.97 -13.87 9.54
N SER A 119 11.83 -14.66 10.60
CA SER A 119 10.74 -15.63 10.69
C SER A 119 9.39 -14.93 10.85
N LYS A 120 8.32 -15.62 10.44
CA LYS A 120 6.95 -15.12 10.62
C LYS A 120 6.65 -14.73 12.08
N LYS A 121 7.18 -15.48 13.05
CA LYS A 121 6.97 -15.21 14.48
C LYS A 121 7.62 -13.88 14.91
N GLU A 122 8.82 -13.59 14.39
CA GLU A 122 9.54 -12.33 14.65
C GLU A 122 8.84 -11.16 13.99
N ILE A 123 8.38 -11.32 12.74
CA ILE A 123 7.56 -10.34 12.03
C ILE A 123 6.27 -10.03 12.78
N ASP A 124 5.54 -11.06 13.22
CA ASP A 124 4.30 -10.88 13.98
C ASP A 124 4.56 -10.18 15.32
N ALA A 125 5.67 -10.50 16.00
CA ALA A 125 6.10 -9.82 17.22
C ALA A 125 6.47 -8.35 16.96
N PHE A 126 7.17 -8.06 15.87
CA PHE A 126 7.50 -6.70 15.43
C PHE A 126 6.24 -5.87 15.18
N ILE A 127 5.34 -6.35 14.31
CA ILE A 127 4.08 -5.68 13.97
C ILE A 127 3.25 -5.43 15.23
N ARG A 128 3.14 -6.44 16.12
CA ARG A 128 2.40 -6.31 17.38
C ARG A 128 3.02 -5.25 18.28
N THR A 129 4.33 -5.23 18.44
CA THR A 129 5.04 -4.28 19.31
C THR A 129 4.87 -2.85 18.81
N VAL A 130 5.07 -2.61 17.51
CA VAL A 130 4.86 -1.29 16.90
C VAL A 130 3.41 -0.84 17.04
N THR A 131 2.47 -1.77 16.84
CA THR A 131 1.03 -1.47 16.99
C THR A 131 0.67 -1.10 18.42
N GLN A 132 1.15 -1.87 19.40
CA GLN A 132 0.91 -1.60 20.82
C GLN A 132 1.54 -0.27 21.26
N LEU A 133 2.73 0.05 20.77
CA LEU A 133 3.41 1.31 21.04
C LEU A 133 2.64 2.50 20.44
N ALA A 134 2.18 2.39 19.20
CA ALA A 134 1.41 3.44 18.53
C ALA A 134 0.06 3.72 19.22
N PHE A 135 -0.54 2.71 19.88
CA PHE A 135 -1.75 2.86 20.68
C PHE A 135 -1.49 3.14 22.17
N SER A 136 -0.25 3.44 22.56
CA SER A 136 0.14 3.70 23.96
C SER A 136 -0.24 2.57 24.93
N ARG A 137 -0.29 1.32 24.46
CA ARG A 137 -0.63 0.14 25.27
C ARG A 137 0.59 -0.46 25.98
N ILE A 138 1.79 -0.11 25.52
CA ILE A 138 3.07 -0.48 26.13
C ILE A 138 3.96 0.76 26.22
N THR A 139 4.90 0.75 27.16
CA THR A 139 5.87 1.84 27.30
C THR A 139 6.97 1.75 26.23
N PRO A 140 7.64 2.87 25.90
CA PRO A 140 8.81 2.86 25.01
C PRO A 140 9.93 1.92 25.51
N GLU A 141 10.11 1.81 26.82
CA GLU A 141 11.09 0.90 27.43
C GLU A 141 10.73 -0.57 27.16
N ALA A 142 9.47 -0.96 27.36
CA ALA A 142 9.00 -2.31 27.08
C ALA A 142 9.14 -2.66 25.58
N ALA A 143 8.80 -1.72 24.70
CA ALA A 143 8.99 -1.89 23.26
C ALA A 143 10.48 -2.04 22.89
N SER A 144 11.36 -1.20 23.43
CA SER A 144 12.81 -1.28 23.24
C SER A 144 13.37 -2.64 23.66
N ASN A 145 12.93 -3.16 24.81
CA ASN A 145 13.36 -4.48 25.29
C ASN A 145 12.92 -5.60 24.34
N GLN A 146 11.71 -5.53 23.79
CA GLN A 146 11.23 -6.50 22.80
C GLN A 146 12.03 -6.41 21.49
N PHE A 147 12.31 -5.20 20.98
CA PHE A 147 13.08 -5.04 19.75
C PHE A 147 14.52 -5.54 19.88
N LYS A 148 15.15 -5.33 21.05
CA LYS A 148 16.50 -5.85 21.34
C LYS A 148 16.52 -7.37 21.43
N LYS A 149 15.51 -7.97 22.08
CA LYS A 149 15.43 -9.41 22.30
C LYS A 149 15.40 -10.20 20.98
N ASP A 150 14.65 -9.71 20.01
CA ASP A 150 14.42 -10.40 18.73
C ASP A 150 15.26 -9.78 17.57
N ASN A 151 16.25 -8.92 17.89
CA ASN A 151 17.10 -8.20 16.91
C ASN A 151 16.31 -7.47 15.79
N LEU A 152 15.22 -6.79 16.16
CA LEU A 152 14.29 -6.12 15.24
C LEU A 152 14.59 -4.63 15.04
N ILE A 153 15.71 -4.13 15.57
CA ILE A 153 16.11 -2.73 15.45
C ILE A 153 16.27 -2.29 13.97
N PRO A 154 16.84 -3.11 13.06
CA PRO A 154 16.93 -2.74 11.64
C PRO A 154 15.56 -2.44 11.02
N LEU A 155 14.54 -3.28 11.29
CA LEU A 155 13.17 -3.05 10.82
C LEU A 155 12.57 -1.75 11.38
N LEU A 156 12.88 -1.41 12.63
CA LEU A 156 12.39 -0.18 13.25
C LEU A 156 12.97 1.07 12.57
N GLN A 157 14.21 1.03 12.09
CA GLN A 157 14.86 2.17 11.42
C GLN A 157 14.25 2.47 10.04
N LEU A 158 13.66 1.46 9.39
CA LEU A 158 12.98 1.60 8.10
C LEU A 158 11.54 2.14 8.23
N LEU A 159 10.99 2.20 9.45
CA LEU A 159 9.65 2.72 9.67
C LEU A 159 9.59 4.25 9.56
N PRO A 160 8.50 4.83 9.01
CA PRO A 160 8.28 6.27 9.03
C PRO A 160 8.28 6.85 10.44
N THR A 161 8.53 8.15 10.59
CA THR A 161 8.48 8.81 11.92
C THR A 161 7.05 8.87 12.45
N ASP A 162 6.07 9.09 11.58
CA ASP A 162 4.66 9.24 11.94
C ASP A 162 4.02 7.90 12.34
N PRO A 163 3.40 7.80 13.54
CA PRO A 163 2.76 6.57 14.01
C PRO A 163 1.62 6.05 13.14
N HIS A 164 0.84 6.93 12.51
CA HIS A 164 -0.26 6.53 11.63
C HIS A 164 0.28 5.95 10.32
N GLN A 165 1.32 6.55 9.74
CA GLN A 165 2.01 5.99 8.57
C GLN A 165 2.62 4.62 8.88
N ARG A 166 3.23 4.44 10.06
CA ARG A 166 3.73 3.11 10.51
C ARG A 166 2.61 2.08 10.48
N LEU A 167 1.48 2.39 11.10
CA LEU A 167 0.33 1.48 11.15
C LEU A 167 -0.22 1.18 9.75
N SER A 168 -0.31 2.19 8.88
CA SER A 168 -0.76 2.02 7.50
C SER A 168 0.17 1.08 6.73
N ILE A 169 1.48 1.33 6.73
CA ILE A 169 2.47 0.49 6.03
C ILE A 169 2.45 -0.94 6.59
N LEU A 170 2.43 -1.14 7.91
CA LEU A 170 2.42 -2.50 8.48
C LEU A 170 1.13 -3.28 8.16
N ARG A 171 -0.02 -2.61 8.13
CA ARG A 171 -1.29 -3.23 7.69
C ARG A 171 -1.27 -3.61 6.22
N LEU A 172 -0.61 -2.80 5.41
CA LEU A 172 -0.43 -3.02 3.98
C LEU A 172 0.53 -4.19 3.73
N LEU A 173 1.69 -4.21 4.37
CA LEU A 173 2.70 -5.27 4.23
C LEU A 173 2.23 -6.63 4.75
N LYS A 174 1.31 -6.69 5.72
CA LYS A 174 0.73 -7.96 6.17
C LYS A 174 -0.08 -8.70 5.09
N LYS A 175 -0.49 -7.99 4.03
CA LYS A 175 -1.30 -8.53 2.93
C LYS A 175 -0.47 -8.99 1.73
N VAL A 176 0.81 -8.63 1.71
CA VAL A 176 1.80 -9.00 0.69
C VAL A 176 2.54 -10.22 1.22
#